data_AF-M3EPT3-F1
#
_entry.id   AF-M3EPT3-F1
#
_cell.length_a   1.000
_cell.length_b   1.000
_cell.length_c   1.000
_cell.angle_alpha   90.00
_cell.angle_beta   90.00
_cell.angle_gamma   90.00
#
_symmetry.space_group_name_H-M   'P 1'
#
loop_
_entity.id
_entity.type
_entity.pdbx_description
1 polymer ?
#
loop_
_entity_poly.entity_id
_entity_poly.type
_entity_poly.pdbx_seq_one_letter_code
_entity_poly.pdbx_strand_id
1 'polypeptide(L)'
;MATRRQQKIGGFIFFIIGLSFTVWTWYTAIYEGYFYRKASILFPMFCILGVGMILFTDPKSERIARGEDISQLNGYRFITPRWWAILAIAFLAAFVNDALLSGWNF
;
A
#
# COMPACT_ATOMS: atom_id res chain seq x y z
N MET A 1 -21.44 6.25 1.80
CA MET A 1 -20.05 6.73 1.55
C MET A 1 -19.25 6.44 2.81
N ALA A 2 -18.08 5.79 2.70
CA ALA A 2 -17.21 5.62 3.86
C ALA A 2 -16.74 7.00 4.33
N THR A 3 -16.87 7.28 5.62
CA THR A 3 -16.44 8.57 6.16
C THR A 3 -14.92 8.66 6.17
N ARG A 4 -14.35 9.87 6.11
CA ARG A 4 -12.88 10.07 6.19
C ARG A 4 -12.27 9.38 7.41
N ARG A 5 -13.01 9.30 8.51
CA ARG A 5 -12.62 8.57 9.73
C ARG A 5 -12.50 7.06 9.47
N GLN A 6 -13.48 6.45 8.80
CA GLN A 6 -13.43 5.03 8.44
C GLN A 6 -12.28 4.72 7.48
N GLN A 7 -11.99 5.61 6.52
CA GLN A 7 -10.84 5.46 5.63
C GLN A 7 -9.52 5.48 6.41
N LYS A 8 -9.35 6.42 7.36
CA LYS A 8 -8.16 6.49 8.21
C LYS A 8 -7.99 5.24 9.07
N ILE A 9 -9.08 4.74 9.66
CA ILE A 9 -9.06 3.50 10.46
C ILE A 9 -8.68 2.31 9.58
N GLY A 10 -9.29 2.17 8.40
CA GLY A 10 -8.92 1.14 7.44
C GLY A 10 -7.46 1.23 7.03
N GLY A 11 -6.99 2.43 6.69
CA GLY A 11 -5.58 2.69 6.37
C GLY A 11 -4.62 2.33 7.50
N PHE A 12 -4.99 2.62 8.74
CA PHE A 12 -4.22 2.26 9.93
C PHE A 12 -4.12 0.76 10.14
N ILE A 13 -5.23 0.03 9.92
CA ILE A 13 -5.22 -1.44 9.97
C ILE A 13 -4.30 -2.01 8.88
N PHE A 14 -4.41 -1.53 7.64
CA PHE A 14 -3.52 -1.94 6.55
C PHE A 14 -2.05 -1.63 6.84
N PHE A 15 -1.77 -0.47 7.43
CA PHE A 15 -0.43 -0.07 7.82
C PHE A 15 0.15 -1.01 8.87
N ILE A 16 -0.57 -1.29 9.96
CA ILE A 16 -0.10 -2.20 11.01
C ILE A 16 0.14 -3.60 10.45
N ILE A 17 -0.80 -4.15 9.69
CA ILE A 17 -0.66 -5.49 9.11
C ILE A 17 0.56 -5.53 8.17
N GLY A 18 0.66 -4.54 7.26
CA GLY A 18 1.77 -4.44 6.33
C GLY A 18 3.12 -4.33 7.05
N LEU A 19 3.21 -3.50 8.07
CA LEU A 19 4.44 -3.31 8.85
C LEU A 19 4.82 -4.59 9.62
N SER A 20 3.89 -5.18 10.36
CA SER A 20 4.15 -6.37 11.18
C SER A 20 4.66 -7.54 10.35
N PHE A 21 4.01 -7.83 9.21
CA PHE A 21 4.46 -8.91 8.35
C PHE A 21 5.74 -8.59 7.59
N THR A 22 5.98 -7.32 7.23
CA THR A 22 7.27 -6.93 6.63
C THR A 22 8.41 -7.16 7.61
N VAL A 23 8.27 -6.72 8.86
CA VAL A 23 9.24 -6.95 9.94
C VAL A 23 9.43 -8.45 10.20
N TRP A 24 8.35 -9.21 10.26
CA TRP A 24 8.42 -10.66 10.43
C TRP A 24 9.16 -11.35 9.27
N THR A 25 8.95 -10.92 8.03
CA THR A 25 9.65 -11.48 6.85
C THR A 25 11.15 -11.23 6.93
N TRP A 26 11.56 -10.05 7.39
CA TRP A 26 12.97 -9.76 7.67
C TRP A 26 13.51 -10.59 8.84
N TYR A 27 12.73 -10.75 9.91
CA TYR A 27 13.11 -11.60 11.04
C TYR A 27 13.38 -13.04 10.59
N THR A 28 12.48 -13.67 9.83
CA THR A 28 12.69 -15.05 9.35
C THR A 28 13.88 -15.14 8.41
N ALA A 29 14.10 -14.13 7.54
CA ALA A 29 15.25 -14.12 6.65
C ALA A 29 16.57 -14.11 7.41
N ILE A 30 16.66 -13.30 8.46
CA ILE A 30 17.90 -13.11 9.24
C ILE A 30 18.18 -14.30 10.17
N TYR A 31 17.17 -14.75 10.90
CA TYR A 31 17.36 -15.71 11.98
C TYR A 31 17.07 -17.16 11.58
N GLU A 32 16.25 -17.38 10.56
CA GLU A 32 15.84 -18.72 10.11
C GLU A 32 16.39 -19.05 8.72
N GLY A 33 17.02 -18.10 8.03
CA GLY A 33 17.65 -18.29 6.72
C GLY A 33 16.66 -18.50 5.57
N TYR A 34 15.38 -18.18 5.77
CA TYR A 34 14.37 -18.26 4.73
C TYR A 34 13.34 -17.13 4.84
N PHE A 35 12.66 -16.84 3.73
CA PHE A 35 11.52 -15.92 3.73
C PHE A 35 10.46 -16.34 2.72
N TYR A 36 9.22 -15.92 2.98
CA TYR A 36 8.12 -16.14 2.06
C TYR A 36 8.08 -15.05 0.99
N ARG A 37 8.45 -15.39 -0.25
CA ARG A 37 8.49 -14.44 -1.38
C ARG A 37 7.16 -13.72 -1.66
N LYS A 38 6.03 -14.36 -1.37
CA LYS A 38 4.73 -13.70 -1.49
C LYS A 38 4.54 -12.62 -0.41
N ALA A 39 5.03 -12.87 0.80
CA ALA A 39 4.95 -11.93 1.91
C ALA A 39 5.91 -10.74 1.72
N SER A 40 7.12 -10.98 1.21
CA SER A 40 8.12 -9.93 0.92
C SER A 40 7.63 -8.89 -0.08
N ILE A 41 6.68 -9.23 -0.96
CA ILE A 41 6.11 -8.31 -1.94
C ILE A 41 4.81 -7.69 -1.40
N LEU A 42 3.88 -8.51 -0.90
CA LEU A 42 2.52 -8.08 -0.58
C LEU A 42 2.47 -7.11 0.61
N PHE A 43 3.21 -7.37 1.67
CA PHE A 43 3.06 -6.63 2.93
C PHE A 43 3.71 -5.24 2.93
N PRO A 44 4.86 -5.02 2.27
CA PRO A 44 5.36 -3.66 2.04
C PRO A 44 4.38 -2.81 1.24
N MET A 45 3.69 -3.39 0.25
CA MET A 45 2.63 -2.66 -0.47
C MET A 45 1.50 -2.21 0.45
N PHE A 46 1.02 -3.11 1.32
CA PHE A 46 -0.04 -2.78 2.28
C PHE A 46 0.40 -1.70 3.27
N CYS A 47 1.68 -1.68 3.66
CA CYS A 47 2.24 -0.63 4.49
C CYS A 47 2.12 0.75 3.81
N ILE A 48 2.60 0.87 2.56
CA ILE A 48 2.55 2.12 1.79
C ILE A 48 1.11 2.55 1.48
N LEU A 49 0.25 1.61 1.10
CA LEU A 49 -1.17 1.89 0.84
C LEU A 49 -1.88 2.34 2.12
N GLY A 50 -1.58 1.72 3.26
CA GLY A 50 -2.09 2.12 4.57
C GLY A 50 -1.72 3.56 4.90
N VAL A 51 -0.45 3.94 4.73
CA VAL A 51 0.01 5.34 4.89
C VAL A 51 -0.74 6.27 3.92
N GLY A 52 -0.87 5.87 2.66
CA GLY A 52 -1.61 6.63 1.66
C GLY A 52 -3.06 6.90 2.07
N MET A 53 -3.76 5.90 2.59
CA MET A 53 -5.13 6.02 3.09
C MET A 53 -5.25 6.90 4.34
N ILE A 54 -4.26 6.86 5.23
CA ILE A 54 -4.24 7.70 6.45
C ILE A 54 -4.06 9.17 6.06
N LEU A 55 -3.11 9.46 5.17
CA LEU A 55 -2.73 10.83 4.82
C LEU A 55 -3.67 11.47 3.81
N PHE A 56 -4.08 10.73 2.78
CA PHE A 56 -4.82 11.28 1.64
C PHE A 56 -6.29 10.88 1.63
N THR A 57 -7.11 11.74 1.04
CA THR A 57 -8.52 11.49 0.82
C THR A 57 -8.68 10.49 -0.33
N ASP A 58 -9.76 9.70 -0.31
CA ASP A 58 -10.00 8.72 -1.36
C ASP A 58 -10.16 9.37 -2.75
N PRO A 59 -9.81 8.66 -3.85
CA PRO A 59 -9.81 9.23 -5.19
C PRO A 59 -11.17 9.81 -5.60
N LYS A 60 -12.26 9.19 -5.13
CA LYS A 60 -13.62 9.64 -5.45
C LYS A 60 -13.90 10.98 -4.77
N SER A 61 -13.67 11.08 -3.46
CA SER A 61 -13.84 12.33 -2.72
C SER A 61 -12.92 13.45 -3.23
N GLU A 62 -11.71 13.14 -3.68
CA GLU A 62 -10.82 14.12 -4.33
C GLU A 62 -11.43 14.71 -5.60
N ARG A 63 -12.08 13.90 -6.44
CA ARG A 63 -12.74 14.34 -7.67
C ARG A 63 -14.04 15.09 -7.40
N ILE A 64 -14.83 14.67 -6.40
CA ILE A 64 -16.04 15.40 -5.96
C ILE A 64 -15.64 16.82 -5.53
N ALA A 65 -14.58 16.94 -4.72
CA ALA A 65 -14.11 18.24 -4.25
C ALA A 65 -13.59 19.16 -5.37
N ARG A 66 -13.20 18.60 -6.52
CA ARG A 66 -12.81 19.35 -7.73
C ARG A 66 -13.99 19.74 -8.62
N GLY A 67 -15.21 19.30 -8.29
CA GLY A 67 -16.39 19.51 -9.12
C GLY A 67 -16.42 18.66 -10.39
N GLU A 68 -15.64 17.57 -10.47
CA GLU A 68 -15.67 16.66 -11.61
C GLU A 68 -16.94 15.81 -11.60
N ASP A 69 -17.58 15.63 -12.76
CA ASP A 69 -18.68 14.68 -12.89
C ASP A 69 -18.15 13.24 -12.89
N ILE A 70 -18.54 12.49 -11.87
CA ILE A 70 -18.05 11.15 -11.57
C ILE A 70 -19.03 10.09 -12.08
N SER A 71 -20.22 10.49 -12.53
CA SER A 71 -21.26 9.57 -13.01
C SER A 71 -20.83 8.78 -14.25
N GLN A 72 -19.91 9.33 -15.04
CA GLN A 72 -19.39 8.71 -16.27
C GLN A 72 -18.02 8.04 -16.10
N LEU A 73 -17.40 8.14 -14.92
CA LEU A 73 -16.11 7.51 -14.67
C LEU A 73 -16.33 6.02 -14.35
N ASN A 74 -15.49 5.15 -14.93
CA ASN A 74 -15.49 3.71 -14.69
C ASN A 74 -14.07 3.17 -14.55
N GLY A 75 -13.88 2.19 -13.66
CA GLY A 75 -12.62 1.45 -13.48
C GLY A 75 -11.41 2.34 -13.15
N TYR A 76 -10.32 2.18 -13.91
CA TYR A 76 -9.04 2.88 -13.71
C TYR A 76 -9.16 4.41 -13.81
N ARG A 77 -10.19 4.93 -14.48
CA ARG A 77 -10.43 6.38 -14.61
C ARG A 77 -10.84 7.05 -13.30
N PHE A 78 -11.21 6.26 -12.27
CA PHE A 78 -11.44 6.80 -10.93
C PHE A 78 -10.16 7.18 -10.20
N ILE A 79 -9.04 6.52 -10.51
CA ILE A 79 -7.78 6.72 -9.79
C ILE A 79 -7.25 8.11 -10.13
N THR A 80 -6.97 8.93 -9.11
CA THR A 80 -6.37 10.25 -9.31
C THR A 80 -4.85 10.12 -9.51
N PRO A 81 -4.19 11.10 -10.13
CA PRO A 81 -2.72 11.07 -10.33
C PRO A 81 -1.93 10.82 -9.04
N ARG A 82 -2.43 11.34 -7.91
CA ARG A 82 -1.84 11.10 -6.59
C ARG A 82 -1.88 9.63 -6.19
N TRP A 83 -3.03 8.98 -6.35
CA TRP A 83 -3.18 7.56 -6.04
C TRP A 83 -2.40 6.67 -7.01
N TRP A 84 -2.21 7.08 -8.26
CA TRP A 84 -1.24 6.45 -9.16
C TRP A 84 0.19 6.54 -8.64
N ALA A 85 0.62 7.69 -8.13
CA ALA A 85 1.94 7.84 -7.54
C ALA A 85 2.11 6.96 -6.29
N ILE A 86 1.10 6.89 -5.41
CA ILE A 86 1.13 6.01 -4.23
C ILE A 86 1.23 4.54 -4.64
N LEU A 87 0.47 4.12 -5.66
CA LEU A 87 0.55 2.75 -6.20
C LEU A 87 1.95 2.46 -6.76
N ALA A 88 2.52 3.38 -7.53
CA ALA A 88 3.87 3.23 -8.06
C ALA A 88 4.91 3.08 -6.94
N ILE A 89 4.82 3.90 -5.89
CA ILE A 89 5.69 3.80 -4.71
C ILE A 89 5.48 2.48 -3.98
N ALA A 90 4.23 2.02 -3.84
CA ALA A 90 3.93 0.74 -3.19
C ALA A 90 4.55 -0.43 -3.96
N PHE A 91 4.41 -0.47 -5.29
CA PHE A 91 5.06 -1.48 -6.12
C PHE A 91 6.58 -1.39 -6.04
N LEU A 92 7.15 -0.19 -6.10
CA LEU A 92 8.60 -0.01 -5.99
C LEU A 92 9.12 -0.53 -4.65
N ALA A 93 8.45 -0.18 -3.54
CA ALA A 93 8.80 -0.68 -2.21
C ALA A 93 8.73 -2.21 -2.12
N ALA A 94 7.73 -2.82 -2.75
CA ALA A 94 7.59 -4.28 -2.82
C ALA A 94 8.77 -4.94 -3.52
N PHE A 95 9.13 -4.45 -4.72
CA PHE A 95 10.22 -5.01 -5.50
C PHE A 95 11.58 -4.77 -4.85
N VAL A 96 11.80 -3.59 -4.28
CA VAL A 96 13.03 -3.29 -3.53
C VAL A 96 13.14 -4.20 -2.32
N ASN A 97 12.06 -4.41 -1.56
CA ASN A 97 12.07 -5.30 -0.40
C ASN A 97 12.36 -6.75 -0.80
N ASP A 98 11.72 -7.26 -1.87
CA ASP A 98 11.99 -8.61 -2.39
C ASP A 98 13.43 -8.76 -2.87
N ALA A 99 13.98 -7.76 -3.57
CA ALA A 99 15.35 -7.78 -4.07
C ALA A 99 16.38 -7.77 -2.91
N LEU A 100 16.14 -6.97 -1.87
CA LEU A 100 17.01 -6.92 -0.70
C LEU A 100 17.02 -8.25 0.05
N LEU A 101 15.85 -8.84 0.30
CA LEU A 101 15.73 -10.14 0.96
C LEU A 101 16.34 -11.27 0.11
N SER A 102 16.17 -11.22 -1.22
CA SER A 102 16.80 -12.19 -2.13
C SER A 102 18.33 -12.08 -2.12
N GLY A 103 18.88 -10.88 -1.92
CA GLY A 103 20.31 -10.64 -1.82
C GLY A 103 20.94 -11.05 -0.48
N TRP A 104 20.13 -11.32 0.55
CA TRP A 104 20.61 -11.75 1.88
C TRP A 104 20.68 -13.27 2.03
N ASN A 105 20.11 -14.05 1.11
CA ASN A 105 20.10 -15.52 1.15
C ASN A 105 21.39 -16.16 0.55
N PHE A 106 22.57 -15.66 0.92
CA PHE A 106 23.86 -16.26 0.52
C PHE A 106 24.58 -16.90 1.71
#